data_AF-A0A2D4N5G1-F1
#
_entry.id   AF-A0A2D4N5G1-F1
#
_cell.length_a   1.000
_cell.length_b   1.000
_cell.length_c   1.000
_cell.angle_alpha   90.00
_cell.angle_beta   90.00
_cell.angle_gamma   90.00
#
_symmetry.space_group_name_H-M   'P 1'
#
loop_
_entity.id
_entity.type
_entity.pdbx_description
1 polymer ?
#
loop_
_entity_poly.entity_id
_entity_poly.type
_entity_poly.pdbx_seq_one_letter_code
_entity_poly.pdbx_strand_id
1 'polypeptide(L)'
;LSITNRKAGMAESEVQPSGAKSKGRSGLLLRPIICICNDLYVPALRLLKQQAFLLHFPSTLQSRLVQRLHQIAILQGMKADIGALTTLCEKTDNDIRSCINTLQFLYSRGKKELNVRTVQIATVGLKDQNKGLFSIWQEIFQLPRVRRKNLGTDPSLPASLLLGGAEDEFGRGAGQTAVSSSTQQFHRILHLSVSSGEYEKLSQGLYDNFLNMKVKDSSLDSVCLALEWLGFSDLLGRAILCSQSFQLMRYLPFLPVSFHLLFAASSIPRLTYPHSQHEALSKLTQMHHLVDSMISGIAPNSRSRVRPQSFTLEALCLLLEIISPKLRPVNTQLYSQKEKE
;
A
#
# COMPACT_ATOMS: atom_id res chain seq x y z
N LEU A 1 -0.07 7.64 -28.97
CA LEU A 1 0.96 8.66 -29.25
C LEU A 1 2.32 7.99 -29.21
N SER A 2 2.85 7.56 -30.34
CA SER A 2 4.20 6.96 -30.42
C SER A 2 5.22 8.07 -30.63
N ILE A 3 5.71 8.65 -29.54
CA ILE A 3 6.79 9.64 -29.60
C ILE A 3 8.10 8.84 -29.67
N THR A 4 8.54 8.51 -30.87
CA THR A 4 9.87 7.93 -31.11
C THR A 4 10.94 8.96 -30.78
N ASN A 5 11.66 8.74 -29.69
CA ASN A 5 12.87 9.48 -29.35
C ASN A 5 14.03 8.88 -30.16
N ARG A 6 14.25 9.36 -31.39
CA ARG A 6 15.41 8.95 -32.20
C ARG A 6 16.66 9.64 -31.64
N LYS A 7 17.35 8.93 -30.74
CA LYS A 7 18.75 9.19 -30.44
C LYS A 7 19.56 8.95 -31.72
N ALA A 8 20.33 9.95 -32.14
CA ALA A 8 21.10 9.93 -33.38
C ALA A 8 22.07 8.74 -33.44
N GLY A 9 22.03 8.00 -34.55
CA GLY A 9 22.93 6.89 -34.92
C GLY A 9 22.63 6.46 -36.36
N MET A 10 23.68 6.31 -37.17
CA MET A 10 23.70 6.18 -38.63
C MET A 10 23.03 4.90 -39.20
N ALA A 11 22.67 5.00 -40.49
CA ALA A 11 22.31 4.02 -41.55
C ALA A 11 22.33 2.51 -41.18
N GLU A 12 21.37 1.68 -41.64
CA GLU A 12 21.29 1.19 -43.03
C GLU A 12 19.87 0.75 -43.47
N SER A 13 19.77 0.55 -44.78
CA SER A 13 18.61 0.47 -45.67
C SER A 13 17.97 -0.92 -45.74
N GLU A 14 16.65 -0.99 -45.90
CA GLU A 14 16.00 -2.08 -46.66
C GLU A 14 14.63 -1.62 -47.21
N VAL A 15 14.35 -2.00 -48.45
CA VAL A 15 13.25 -1.53 -49.32
C VAL A 15 12.12 -2.57 -49.34
N GLN A 16 10.86 -2.15 -49.14
CA GLN A 16 9.66 -2.91 -49.55
C GLN A 16 8.46 -1.99 -49.85
N PRO A 17 7.47 -2.48 -50.64
CA PRO A 17 6.81 -1.67 -51.67
C PRO A 17 5.52 -0.95 -51.25
N SER A 18 5.16 -0.03 -52.13
CA SER A 18 4.02 0.90 -52.14
C SER A 18 2.65 0.29 -51.85
N GLY A 19 1.94 0.85 -50.87
CA GLY A 19 0.50 0.63 -50.71
C GLY A 19 -0.07 0.98 -49.33
N ALA A 20 0.01 2.23 -48.88
CA ALA A 20 -0.81 2.67 -47.74
C ALA A 20 -1.03 4.19 -47.75
N LYS A 21 -2.31 4.57 -47.69
CA LYS A 21 -2.81 5.95 -47.53
C LYS A 21 -2.05 6.67 -46.41
N SER A 22 -1.43 7.79 -46.74
CA SER A 22 -0.76 8.71 -45.82
C SER A 22 -1.75 9.19 -44.75
N LYS A 23 -1.86 8.46 -43.63
CA LYS A 23 -2.32 9.03 -42.36
C LYS A 23 -1.25 10.01 -41.93
N GLY A 24 -1.62 11.30 -41.93
CA GLY A 24 -0.73 12.41 -41.65
C GLY A 24 0.22 12.10 -40.50
N ARG A 25 1.52 12.29 -40.75
CA ARG A 25 2.56 12.24 -39.72
C ARG A 25 2.12 13.14 -38.58
N SER A 26 1.65 12.56 -37.48
CA SER A 26 1.33 13.31 -36.26
C SER A 26 2.63 13.99 -35.86
N GLY A 27 2.67 15.32 -35.99
CA GLY A 27 3.88 16.11 -35.79
C GLY A 27 4.56 15.75 -34.48
N LEU A 28 5.90 15.69 -34.52
CA LEU A 28 6.71 15.66 -33.31
C LEU A 28 6.28 16.85 -32.44
N LEU A 29 6.04 16.60 -31.16
CA LEU A 29 5.67 17.66 -30.23
C LEU A 29 6.87 18.61 -30.11
N LEU A 30 6.77 19.79 -30.72
CA LEU A 30 7.82 20.82 -30.73
C LEU A 30 7.87 21.64 -29.42
N ARG A 31 6.99 21.34 -28.47
CA ARG A 31 6.89 22.04 -27.18
C ARG A 31 7.23 21.08 -26.04
N PRO A 32 7.99 21.51 -25.02
CA PRO A 32 8.27 20.67 -23.86
C PRO A 32 6.96 20.38 -23.11
N ILE A 33 6.73 19.11 -22.80
CA ILE A 33 5.61 18.68 -21.98
C ILE A 33 6.16 18.29 -20.61
N ILE A 34 5.62 18.93 -19.56
CA ILE A 34 5.95 18.63 -18.17
C ILE A 34 4.74 17.95 -17.55
N CYS A 35 4.90 16.69 -17.15
CA CYS A 35 3.88 15.92 -16.46
C CYS A 35 4.19 15.90 -14.96
N ILE A 36 3.20 16.20 -14.12
CA ILE A 36 3.30 16.16 -12.66
C ILE A 36 2.38 15.05 -12.16
N CYS A 37 2.92 14.15 -11.34
CA CYS A 37 2.15 13.05 -10.73
C CYS A 37 2.56 12.87 -9.28
N ASN A 38 1.64 12.37 -8.45
CA ASN A 38 1.90 12.05 -7.05
C ASN A 38 2.50 10.65 -6.88
N ASP A 39 2.10 9.70 -7.73
CA ASP A 39 2.59 8.32 -7.74
C ASP A 39 2.97 7.92 -9.17
N LEU A 40 4.21 7.46 -9.33
CA LEU A 40 4.80 7.04 -10.59
C LEU A 40 4.42 5.59 -10.99
N TYR A 41 3.96 4.78 -10.04
CA TYR A 41 3.71 3.35 -10.24
C TYR A 41 2.27 3.03 -10.64
N VAL A 42 1.43 4.06 -10.80
CA VAL A 42 0.05 3.91 -11.28
C VAL A 42 0.04 3.26 -12.68
N PRO A 43 -0.77 2.20 -12.92
CA PRO A 43 -0.78 1.48 -14.19
C PRO A 43 -0.95 2.36 -15.43
N ALA A 44 -1.74 3.43 -15.33
CA ALA A 44 -1.98 4.39 -16.40
C ALA A 44 -0.71 5.11 -16.89
N LEU A 45 0.31 5.26 -16.03
CA LEU A 45 1.56 5.97 -16.35
C LEU A 45 2.66 5.05 -16.88
N ARG A 46 2.44 3.73 -16.94
CA ARG A 46 3.48 2.74 -17.32
C ARG A 46 4.09 3.02 -18.69
N LEU A 47 3.28 3.34 -19.69
CA LEU A 47 3.73 3.65 -21.05
C LEU A 47 4.42 5.02 -21.11
N LEU A 48 3.91 6.02 -20.39
CA LEU A 48 4.47 7.37 -20.35
C LEU A 48 5.86 7.37 -19.68
N LYS A 49 6.02 6.59 -18.61
CA LYS A 49 7.27 6.44 -17.85
C LYS A 49 8.43 5.99 -18.73
N GLN A 50 8.19 5.16 -19.75
CA GLN A 50 9.24 4.68 -20.67
C GLN A 50 9.72 5.76 -21.65
N GLN A 51 8.94 6.83 -21.85
CA GLN A 51 9.21 7.88 -22.83
C GLN A 51 9.55 9.24 -22.21
N ALA A 52 9.39 9.39 -20.88
CA ALA A 52 9.58 10.65 -20.17
C ALA A 52 10.91 10.68 -19.38
N PHE A 53 11.48 11.87 -19.23
CA PHE A 53 12.55 12.12 -18.27
C PHE A 53 11.96 12.19 -16.85
N LEU A 54 12.44 11.33 -15.96
CA LEU A 54 11.89 11.19 -14.61
C LEU A 54 12.68 12.05 -13.62
N LEU A 55 12.02 13.04 -13.03
CA LEU A 55 12.56 13.84 -11.95
C LEU A 55 11.78 13.55 -10.66
N HIS A 56 12.44 12.95 -9.68
CA HIS A 56 11.85 12.64 -8.38
C HIS A 56 12.00 13.83 -7.44
N PHE A 57 10.89 14.28 -6.85
CA PHE A 57 10.88 15.31 -5.81
C PHE A 57 10.81 14.65 -4.43
N PRO A 58 11.89 14.67 -3.64
CA PRO A 58 11.85 14.16 -2.27
C PRO A 58 11.02 15.08 -1.38
N SER A 59 10.56 14.56 -0.23
CA SER A 59 9.94 15.38 0.81
C SER A 59 10.93 16.43 1.32
N THR A 60 10.39 17.60 1.70
CA THR A 60 11.24 18.67 2.23
C THR A 60 11.78 18.33 3.61
N LEU A 61 13.08 18.59 3.81
CA LEU A 61 13.72 18.47 5.11
C LEU A 61 13.06 19.42 6.12
N GLN A 62 12.71 18.89 7.29
CA GLN A 62 12.03 19.61 8.37
C GLN A 62 12.79 20.89 8.78
N SER A 63 14.11 20.81 8.93
CA SER A 63 14.94 21.95 9.33
C SER A 63 14.85 23.12 8.34
N ARG A 64 14.91 22.82 7.03
CA ARG A 64 14.78 23.81 5.96
C ARG A 64 13.38 24.42 5.92
N LEU A 65 12.36 23.59 6.13
CA LEU A 65 10.97 24.04 6.17
C LEU A 65 10.72 24.97 7.36
N VAL A 66 11.18 24.60 8.57
CA VAL A 66 11.08 25.42 9.78
C VAL A 66 11.77 26.78 9.58
N GLN A 67 12.98 26.79 9.04
CA GLN A 67 13.69 28.04 8.73
C GLN A 67 12.89 28.94 7.78
N ARG A 68 12.31 28.35 6.72
CA ARG A 68 11.52 29.10 5.75
C ARG A 68 10.22 29.62 6.35
N LEU A 69 9.52 28.81 7.15
CA LEU A 69 8.30 29.22 7.84
C LEU A 69 8.55 30.31 8.87
N HIS A 70 9.68 30.24 9.59
CA HIS A 70 10.08 31.28 10.53
C HIS A 70 10.32 32.62 9.82
N GLN A 71 11.00 32.59 8.67
CA GLN A 71 11.15 33.78 7.84
C GLN A 71 9.80 34.35 7.37
N ILE A 72 8.87 33.49 6.94
CA ILE A 72 7.52 33.91 6.54
C ILE A 72 6.76 34.54 7.72
N ALA A 73 6.85 33.93 8.92
CA ALA A 73 6.19 34.43 10.12
C ALA A 73 6.69 35.84 10.49
N ILE A 74 8.01 36.06 10.47
CA ILE A 74 8.62 37.38 10.71
C ILE A 74 8.11 38.41 9.69
N LEU A 75 8.13 38.07 8.40
CA LEU A 75 7.68 38.98 7.34
C LEU A 75 6.19 39.34 7.45
N GLN A 76 5.37 38.45 7.98
CA GLN A 76 3.94 38.67 8.20
C GLN A 76 3.61 39.26 9.58
N GLY A 77 4.63 39.53 10.41
CA GLY A 77 4.44 40.08 11.76
C GLY A 77 3.88 39.09 12.79
N MET A 78 3.97 37.78 12.52
CA MET A 78 3.63 36.73 13.47
C MET A 78 4.88 36.32 14.26
N LYS A 79 4.82 36.37 15.59
CA LYS A 79 5.87 35.83 16.47
C LYS A 79 5.66 34.32 16.61
N ALA A 80 6.46 33.53 15.92
CA ALA A 80 6.39 32.08 16.00
C ALA A 80 7.66 31.49 16.61
N ASP A 81 7.49 30.73 17.70
CA ASP A 81 8.58 29.97 18.30
C ASP A 81 9.04 28.85 17.36
N ILE A 82 10.35 28.59 17.34
CA ILE A 82 10.97 27.54 16.51
C ILE A 82 10.40 26.17 16.90
N GLY A 83 10.16 25.94 18.20
CA GLY A 83 9.52 24.72 18.70
C GLY A 83 8.09 24.54 18.18
N ALA A 84 7.31 25.63 18.12
CA ALA A 84 5.97 25.62 17.57
C ALA A 84 5.93 25.32 16.06
N LEU A 85 6.85 25.92 15.29
CA LEU A 85 7.00 25.66 13.86
C LEU A 85 7.48 24.23 13.56
N THR A 86 8.38 23.71 14.39
CA THR A 86 8.85 22.31 14.31
C THR A 86 7.68 21.36 14.51
N THR A 87 6.86 21.60 15.55
CA THR A 87 5.66 20.81 15.83
C THR A 87 4.64 20.89 14.69
N LEU A 88 4.49 22.06 14.05
CA LEU A 88 3.62 22.24 12.89
C LEU A 88 4.09 21.43 11.67
N CYS A 89 5.41 21.41 11.43
CA CYS A 89 6.00 20.62 10.36
C CYS A 89 5.79 19.11 10.60
N GLU A 90 5.94 18.63 11.84
CA GLU A 90 5.66 17.24 12.19
C GLU A 90 4.20 16.88 11.97
N LYS A 91 3.28 17.76 12.38
CA LYS A 91 1.84 17.55 12.24
C LYS A 91 1.37 17.45 10.79
N THR A 92 2.11 18.06 9.87
CA THR A 92 1.75 18.17 8.44
C THR A 92 2.64 17.29 7.54
N ASP A 93 3.45 16.39 8.12
CA ASP A 93 4.43 15.54 7.41
C ASP A 93 5.38 16.33 6.50
N ASN A 94 5.79 17.52 6.97
CA ASN A 94 6.60 18.48 6.22
C ASN A 94 5.99 18.90 4.87
N ASP A 95 4.67 18.87 4.72
CA ASP A 95 3.99 19.39 3.55
C ASP A 95 3.97 20.92 3.59
N ILE A 96 4.71 21.55 2.68
CA ILE A 96 4.87 23.00 2.59
C ILE A 96 3.51 23.71 2.52
N ARG A 97 2.58 23.19 1.71
CA ARG A 97 1.28 23.84 1.49
C ARG A 97 0.43 23.76 2.74
N SER A 98 0.38 22.58 3.37
CA SER A 98 -0.37 22.38 4.61
C SER A 98 0.19 23.24 5.75
N CYS A 99 1.52 23.33 5.88
CA CYS A 99 2.18 24.23 6.83
C CYS A 99 1.76 25.70 6.64
N ILE A 100 1.87 26.21 5.40
CA ILE A 100 1.55 27.61 5.08
C ILE A 100 0.06 27.89 5.32
N ASN A 101 -0.82 27.02 4.84
CA ASN A 101 -2.28 27.19 5.01
C ASN A 101 -2.69 27.17 6.48
N THR A 102 -2.07 26.31 7.28
CA THR A 102 -2.32 26.26 8.74
C THR A 102 -1.82 27.54 9.41
N LEU A 103 -0.64 28.02 9.04
CA LEU A 103 -0.09 29.27 9.57
C LEU A 103 -0.95 30.48 9.18
N GLN A 104 -1.40 30.54 7.93
CA GLN A 104 -2.34 31.56 7.43
C GLN A 104 -3.68 31.51 8.17
N PHE A 105 -4.22 30.31 8.40
CA PHE A 105 -5.47 30.13 9.15
C PHE A 105 -5.33 30.60 10.61
N LEU A 106 -4.22 30.29 11.27
CA LEU A 106 -3.98 30.75 12.64
C LEU A 106 -3.82 32.28 12.70
N TYR A 107 -3.13 32.85 11.71
CA TYR A 107 -3.01 34.30 11.60
C TYR A 107 -4.37 34.99 11.39
N SER A 108 -5.21 34.46 10.49
CA SER A 108 -6.53 35.04 10.19
C SER A 108 -7.49 34.97 11.37
N ARG A 109 -7.28 34.03 12.30
CA ARG A 109 -8.00 33.95 13.59
C ARG A 109 -7.49 34.94 14.64
N GLY A 110 -6.55 35.83 14.30
CA GLY A 110 -6.02 36.86 15.18
C GLY A 110 -4.90 36.40 16.11
N LYS A 111 -4.37 35.18 15.94
CA LYS A 111 -3.23 34.68 16.73
C LYS A 111 -1.93 35.30 16.19
N LYS A 112 -1.46 36.37 16.83
CA LYS A 112 -0.17 37.03 16.50
C LYS A 112 1.03 36.30 17.09
N GLU A 113 0.83 35.44 18.09
CA GLU A 113 1.88 34.63 18.71
C GLU A 113 1.56 33.14 18.58
N LEU A 114 2.50 32.37 18.05
CA LEU A 114 2.36 30.94 17.80
C LEU A 114 3.17 30.14 18.83
N ASN A 115 2.45 29.50 19.76
CA ASN A 115 3.01 28.59 20.75
C ASN A 115 2.71 27.13 20.40
N VAL A 116 3.56 26.21 20.89
CA VAL A 116 3.42 24.75 20.70
C VAL A 116 2.01 24.25 21.04
N ARG A 117 1.44 24.73 22.17
CA ARG A 117 0.07 24.38 22.60
C ARG A 117 -1.00 24.78 21.59
N THR A 118 -0.84 25.95 20.95
CA THR A 118 -1.82 26.43 19.95
C THR A 118 -1.81 25.55 18.70
N VAL A 119 -0.63 25.08 18.28
CA VAL A 119 -0.46 24.15 17.15
C VAL A 119 -1.03 22.77 17.47
N GLN A 120 -0.87 22.30 18.72
CA GLN A 120 -1.42 21.03 19.17
C GLN A 120 -2.96 21.04 19.18
N ILE A 121 -3.57 22.09 19.76
CA ILE A 121 -5.03 22.26 19.85
C ILE A 121 -5.67 22.52 18.48
N ALA A 122 -4.97 23.20 17.57
CA ALA A 122 -5.52 23.51 16.26
C ALA A 122 -5.77 22.22 15.45
N THR A 123 -7.03 21.85 15.24
CA THR A 123 -7.44 20.75 14.34
C THR A 123 -7.18 21.05 12.86
N VAL A 124 -6.84 22.29 12.53
CA VAL A 124 -6.48 22.71 11.16
C VAL A 124 -5.08 22.24 10.82
N GLY A 125 -4.93 21.66 9.62
CA GLY A 125 -3.66 21.09 9.16
C GLY A 125 -3.48 19.61 9.48
N LEU A 126 -4.50 18.93 10.02
CA LEU A 126 -4.57 17.48 9.94
C LEU A 126 -4.70 17.11 8.47
N LYS A 127 -3.57 16.83 7.83
CA LYS A 127 -3.55 16.11 6.56
C LYS A 127 -4.31 14.81 6.82
N ASP A 128 -5.27 14.45 5.96
CA ASP A 128 -5.88 13.12 6.00
C ASP A 128 -4.72 12.13 6.09
N GLN A 129 -4.59 11.48 7.26
CA GLN A 129 -3.45 10.63 7.56
C GLN A 129 -3.64 9.32 6.81
N ASN A 130 -3.52 9.38 5.49
CA ASN A 130 -3.21 8.23 4.68
C ASN A 130 -1.72 7.95 4.91
N LYS A 131 -1.38 7.53 6.14
CA LYS A 131 -0.10 6.90 6.41
C LYS A 131 0.04 5.80 5.36
N GLY A 132 1.16 5.79 4.64
CA GLY A 132 1.38 4.75 3.64
C GLY A 132 1.19 3.38 4.27
N LEU A 133 0.61 2.43 3.53
CA LEU A 133 0.26 1.09 4.04
C LEU A 133 1.41 0.43 4.81
N PHE A 134 2.65 0.63 4.36
CA PHE A 134 3.86 0.18 5.06
C PHE A 134 4.04 0.77 6.45
N SER A 135 3.78 2.06 6.65
CA SER A 135 3.84 2.68 7.98
C SER A 135 2.75 2.14 8.89
N ILE A 136 1.58 1.81 8.35
CA ILE A 136 0.48 1.22 9.12
C ILE A 136 0.84 -0.21 9.53
N TRP A 137 1.32 -1.05 8.60
CA TRP A 137 1.79 -2.39 8.92
C TRP A 137 2.94 -2.37 9.94
N GLN A 138 3.87 -1.42 9.83
CA GLN A 138 4.91 -1.22 10.84
C GLN A 138 4.31 -0.90 12.21
N GLU A 139 3.36 0.03 12.30
CA GLU A 139 2.71 0.36 13.58
C GLU A 139 1.88 -0.80 14.14
N ILE A 140 1.31 -1.67 13.31
CA ILE A 140 0.59 -2.88 13.74
C ILE A 140 1.56 -3.91 14.32
N PHE A 141 2.69 -4.17 13.65
CA PHE A 141 3.65 -5.19 14.11
C PHE A 141 4.65 -4.68 15.15
N GLN A 142 4.76 -3.36 15.37
CA GLN A 142 5.72 -2.79 16.32
C GLN A 142 5.04 -2.45 17.64
N LEU A 143 5.59 -2.91 18.75
CA LEU A 143 5.26 -2.28 20.02
C LEU A 143 5.80 -0.83 20.02
N PRO A 144 5.01 0.16 20.48
CA PRO A 144 5.50 1.51 20.68
C PRO A 144 6.78 1.46 21.49
N ARG A 145 7.89 1.88 20.89
CA ARG A 145 9.13 2.07 21.65
C ARG A 145 8.83 3.15 22.68
N VAL A 146 8.87 2.80 23.97
CA VAL A 146 8.89 3.80 25.04
C VAL A 146 10.17 4.59 24.81
N ARG A 147 10.08 5.71 24.08
CA ARG A 147 11.13 6.73 24.11
C ARG A 147 11.19 7.16 25.57
N ARG A 148 12.14 6.61 26.33
CA ARG A 148 12.56 7.22 27.60
C ARG A 148 12.87 8.66 27.22
N LYS A 149 11.98 9.58 27.56
CA LYS A 149 12.32 11.00 27.56
C LYS A 149 13.60 11.09 28.38
N ASN A 150 14.62 11.73 27.80
CA ASN A 150 15.86 12.00 28.49
C ASN A 150 15.52 12.58 29.87
N LEU A 151 16.04 11.90 30.90
CA LEU A 151 15.94 12.26 32.30
C LEU A 151 16.53 13.66 32.47
N GLY A 152 15.68 14.65 32.71
CA GLY A 152 16.10 16.04 32.87
C GLY A 152 14.97 17.05 32.68
N THR A 153 13.81 16.85 33.32
CA THR A 153 12.87 17.96 33.62
C THR A 153 11.88 17.54 34.71
N ASP A 154 11.57 18.47 35.59
CA ASP A 154 11.06 18.32 36.95
C ASP A 154 9.80 17.44 37.17
N PRO A 155 9.69 16.76 38.34
CA PRO A 155 8.65 15.76 38.62
C PRO A 155 7.33 16.31 39.17
N SER A 156 6.85 17.49 38.74
CA SER A 156 5.64 18.11 39.33
C SER A 156 4.43 18.25 38.40
N LEU A 157 4.36 17.54 37.27
CA LEU A 157 3.14 17.54 36.44
C LEU A 157 2.79 16.13 35.93
N PRO A 158 1.65 15.55 36.36
CA PRO A 158 1.24 14.22 35.90
C PRO A 158 0.89 14.24 34.40
N ALA A 159 1.41 13.25 33.68
CA ALA A 159 1.29 13.06 32.23
C ALA A 159 -0.12 12.66 31.74
N SER A 160 -1.14 12.75 32.60
CA SER A 160 -2.52 12.33 32.33
C SER A 160 -3.35 13.34 31.52
N LEU A 161 -2.81 14.51 31.17
CA LEU A 161 -3.52 15.53 30.38
C LEU A 161 -3.19 15.51 28.86
N LEU A 162 -2.42 14.55 28.35
CA LEU A 162 -1.91 14.60 26.97
C LEU A 162 -2.79 13.93 25.89
N LEU A 163 -4.02 13.53 26.20
CA LEU A 163 -5.02 13.21 25.16
C LEU A 163 -6.45 13.40 25.67
N GLY A 164 -6.85 14.65 25.89
CA GLY A 164 -8.26 15.03 26.09
C GLY A 164 -8.73 15.84 24.89
N GLY A 165 -9.74 15.33 24.17
CA GLY A 165 -10.32 16.04 23.01
C GLY A 165 -11.25 15.23 22.13
N ALA A 166 -12.22 14.52 22.73
CA ALA A 166 -13.52 14.25 22.12
C ALA A 166 -14.52 14.12 23.28
N GLU A 167 -15.32 15.16 23.48
CA GLU A 167 -16.41 15.18 24.44
C GLU A 167 -17.52 14.24 23.92
N ASP A 168 -17.75 13.14 24.62
CA ASP A 168 -19.08 12.55 24.69
C ASP A 168 -19.81 13.25 25.84
N GLU A 169 -20.67 14.20 25.50
CA GLU A 169 -21.71 14.72 26.39
C GLU A 169 -22.77 13.64 26.61
N PHE A 170 -22.62 12.79 27.63
CA PHE A 170 -23.74 12.23 28.39
C PHE A 170 -23.26 11.85 29.81
N GLY A 171 -24.01 12.26 30.82
CA GLY A 171 -23.51 12.46 32.18
C GLY A 171 -23.19 11.22 33.04
N ARG A 172 -22.33 11.51 34.04
CA ARG A 172 -22.23 10.96 35.41
C ARG A 172 -21.42 9.66 35.67
N GLY A 173 -20.42 9.81 36.53
CA GLY A 173 -20.12 8.82 37.58
C GLY A 173 -18.63 8.47 37.75
N ALA A 174 -18.00 9.07 38.77
CA ALA A 174 -16.79 8.67 39.50
C ALA A 174 -16.01 7.40 39.04
N GLY A 175 -14.72 7.59 38.73
CA GLY A 175 -13.71 6.51 38.69
C GLY A 175 -12.77 6.58 37.50
N GLN A 176 -11.83 7.53 37.46
CA GLN A 176 -10.71 7.48 36.51
C GLN A 176 -9.77 6.35 36.91
N THR A 177 -10.07 5.14 36.45
CA THR A 177 -9.10 4.04 36.40
C THR A 177 -8.09 4.37 35.30
N ALA A 178 -6.81 4.28 35.64
CA ALA A 178 -5.73 4.44 34.68
C ALA A 178 -5.93 3.45 33.52
N VAL A 179 -6.37 3.95 32.36
CA VAL A 179 -6.53 3.15 31.14
C VAL A 179 -5.17 2.50 30.83
N SER A 180 -5.12 1.17 30.88
CA SER A 180 -3.89 0.41 30.68
C SER A 180 -3.26 0.74 29.31
N SER A 181 -1.93 0.68 29.21
CA SER A 181 -1.20 0.99 27.96
C SER A 181 -1.72 0.18 26.76
N SER A 182 -2.20 -1.05 27.00
CA SER A 182 -2.80 -1.93 25.99
C SER A 182 -4.12 -1.38 25.44
N THR A 183 -4.98 -0.79 26.28
CA THR A 183 -6.24 -0.19 25.84
C THR A 183 -6.00 1.07 25.00
N GLN A 184 -4.99 1.86 25.35
CA GLN A 184 -4.58 3.00 24.52
C GLN A 184 -4.03 2.56 23.15
N GLN A 185 -3.28 1.46 23.10
CA GLN A 185 -2.77 0.87 21.85
C GLN A 185 -3.92 0.30 20.99
N PHE A 186 -4.89 -0.37 21.60
CA PHE A 186 -6.11 -0.83 20.94
C PHE A 186 -6.84 0.32 20.23
N HIS A 187 -7.16 1.39 20.95
CA HIS A 187 -7.86 2.53 20.36
C HIS A 187 -7.03 3.24 19.28
N ARG A 188 -5.71 3.32 19.46
CA ARG A 188 -4.81 3.90 18.46
C ARG A 188 -4.83 3.10 17.16
N ILE A 189 -4.70 1.78 17.21
CA ILE A 189 -4.65 0.92 16.01
C ILE A 189 -6.01 0.85 15.34
N LEU A 190 -7.09 0.83 16.13
CA LEU A 190 -8.44 0.92 15.59
C LEU A 190 -8.64 2.23 14.84
N HIS A 191 -8.25 3.37 15.42
CA HIS A 191 -8.32 4.66 14.75
C HIS A 191 -7.47 4.70 13.47
N LEU A 192 -6.24 4.16 13.51
CA LEU A 192 -5.37 4.08 12.33
C LEU A 192 -5.99 3.24 11.21
N SER A 193 -6.57 2.10 11.56
CA SER A 193 -7.20 1.19 10.61
C SER A 193 -8.44 1.84 9.97
N VAL A 194 -9.27 2.51 10.77
CA VAL A 194 -10.44 3.27 10.28
C VAL A 194 -10.01 4.43 9.37
N SER A 195 -8.97 5.17 9.74
CA SER A 195 -8.46 6.30 8.94
C SER A 195 -7.86 5.88 7.60
N SER A 196 -7.42 4.62 7.46
CA SER A 196 -6.77 4.14 6.24
C SER A 196 -7.74 3.90 5.07
N GLY A 197 -8.99 3.53 5.36
CA GLY A 197 -10.04 3.22 4.37
C GLY A 197 -9.78 2.01 3.44
N GLU A 198 -8.53 1.57 3.28
CA GLU A 198 -8.12 0.48 2.38
C GLU A 198 -7.98 -0.87 3.13
N TYR A 199 -9.10 -1.40 3.62
CA TYR A 199 -9.12 -2.63 4.44
C TYR A 199 -8.59 -3.89 3.73
N GLU A 200 -8.86 -4.04 2.43
CA GLU A 200 -8.43 -5.19 1.62
C GLU A 200 -6.91 -5.26 1.46
N LYS A 201 -6.26 -4.14 1.13
CA LYS A 201 -4.79 -4.13 1.01
C LYS A 201 -4.15 -4.30 2.38
N LEU A 202 -4.77 -3.76 3.42
CA LEU A 202 -4.30 -3.91 4.79
C LEU A 202 -4.30 -5.38 5.21
N SER A 203 -5.41 -6.11 5.00
CA SER A 203 -5.52 -7.55 5.31
C SER A 203 -4.53 -8.40 4.50
N GLN A 204 -4.36 -8.12 3.20
CA GLN A 204 -3.37 -8.78 2.35
C GLN A 204 -1.94 -8.59 2.85
N GLY A 205 -1.58 -7.36 3.24
CA GLY A 205 -0.25 -7.09 3.77
C GLY A 205 -0.01 -7.72 5.14
N LEU A 206 -1.05 -7.90 5.95
CA LEU A 206 -0.96 -8.68 7.18
C LEU A 206 -0.70 -10.16 6.86
N TYR A 207 -1.44 -10.74 5.90
CA TYR A 207 -1.29 -12.12 5.47
C TYR A 207 0.12 -12.46 4.92
N ASP A 208 0.71 -11.59 4.11
CA ASP A 208 2.04 -11.86 3.54
C ASP A 208 3.17 -11.73 4.57
N ASN A 209 2.96 -10.99 5.66
CA ASN A 209 4.03 -10.63 6.59
C ASN A 209 3.94 -11.29 7.98
N PHE A 210 2.80 -11.81 8.41
CA PHE A 210 2.64 -12.29 9.80
C PHE A 210 3.53 -13.50 10.13
N LEU A 211 3.77 -14.40 9.17
CA LEU A 211 4.66 -15.56 9.37
C LEU A 211 6.13 -15.16 9.49
N ASN A 212 6.53 -14.00 8.96
CA ASN A 212 7.89 -13.49 9.11
C ASN A 212 8.13 -12.90 10.50
N MET A 213 7.08 -12.68 11.30
CA MET A 213 7.20 -12.19 12.66
C MET A 213 7.74 -13.27 13.59
N LYS A 214 8.42 -12.85 14.66
CA LYS A 214 8.89 -13.77 15.69
C LYS A 214 7.70 -14.25 16.52
N VAL A 215 7.26 -15.48 16.28
CA VAL A 215 6.26 -16.16 17.09
C VAL A 215 6.87 -16.47 18.45
N LYS A 216 6.19 -16.06 19.54
CA LYS A 216 6.66 -16.29 20.92
C LYS A 216 6.30 -17.69 21.44
N ASP A 217 5.32 -18.33 20.81
CA ASP A 217 4.70 -19.57 21.28
C ASP A 217 5.25 -20.81 20.56
N SER A 218 5.56 -21.86 21.32
CA SER A 218 5.99 -23.16 20.78
C SER A 218 4.84 -23.98 20.18
N SER A 219 3.58 -23.67 20.54
CA SER A 219 2.38 -24.42 20.13
C SER A 219 1.71 -23.88 18.86
N LEU A 220 2.20 -22.79 18.27
CA LEU A 220 1.60 -22.13 17.09
C LEU A 220 0.12 -21.69 17.27
N ASP A 221 -0.41 -21.66 18.50
CA ASP A 221 -1.81 -21.29 18.76
C ASP A 221 -2.13 -19.86 18.29
N SER A 222 -1.18 -18.93 18.42
CA SER A 222 -1.30 -17.56 17.91
C SER A 222 -1.39 -17.50 16.39
N VAL A 223 -0.74 -18.43 15.68
CA VAL A 223 -0.84 -18.56 14.22
C VAL A 223 -2.21 -19.11 13.82
N CYS A 224 -2.71 -20.13 14.51
CA CYS A 224 -4.05 -20.68 14.27
C CYS A 224 -5.14 -19.61 14.47
N LEU A 225 -5.09 -18.89 15.59
CA LEU A 225 -6.06 -17.82 15.87
C LEU A 225 -5.99 -16.70 14.83
N ALA A 226 -4.80 -16.35 14.34
CA ALA A 226 -4.63 -15.36 13.29
C ALA A 226 -5.25 -15.80 11.95
N LEU A 227 -5.10 -17.08 11.58
CA LEU A 227 -5.72 -17.65 10.39
C LEU A 227 -7.25 -17.68 10.50
N GLU A 228 -7.79 -17.95 11.69
CA GLU A 228 -9.24 -17.85 11.94
C GLU A 228 -9.74 -16.41 11.76
N TRP A 229 -9.02 -15.42 12.28
CA TRP A 229 -9.35 -14.01 12.06
C TRP A 229 -9.30 -13.60 10.59
N LEU A 230 -8.33 -14.10 9.82
CA LEU A 230 -8.25 -13.88 8.37
C LEU A 230 -9.43 -14.54 7.63
N GLY A 231 -9.78 -15.77 8.01
CA GLY A 231 -10.93 -16.48 7.46
C GLY A 231 -12.25 -15.77 7.77
N PHE A 232 -12.40 -15.24 8.99
CA PHE A 232 -13.52 -14.38 9.36
C PHE A 232 -13.59 -13.12 8.50
N SER A 233 -12.45 -12.46 8.24
CA SER A 233 -12.39 -11.29 7.38
C SER A 233 -12.79 -11.60 5.93
N ASP A 234 -12.37 -12.74 5.37
CA ASP A 234 -12.76 -13.15 4.00
C ASP A 234 -14.25 -13.47 3.92
N LEU A 235 -14.79 -14.18 4.92
CA LEU A 235 -16.23 -14.47 5.00
C LEU A 235 -17.05 -13.18 5.08
N LEU A 236 -16.61 -12.24 5.90
CA LEU A 236 -17.24 -10.92 6.04
C LEU A 236 -17.17 -10.14 4.73
N GLY A 237 -16.02 -10.09 4.07
CA GLY A 237 -15.83 -9.44 2.78
C GLY A 237 -16.75 -10.00 1.71
N ARG A 238 -16.85 -11.34 1.62
CA ARG A 238 -17.78 -12.02 0.71
C ARG A 238 -19.24 -11.68 1.02
N ALA A 239 -19.63 -11.71 2.29
CA ALA A 239 -20.99 -11.36 2.70
C ALA A 239 -21.33 -9.89 2.38
N ILE A 240 -20.41 -8.95 2.60
CA ILE A 240 -20.57 -7.53 2.25
C ILE A 240 -20.81 -7.37 0.76
N LEU A 241 -19.99 -8.01 -0.08
CA LEU A 241 -20.09 -7.88 -1.55
C LEU A 241 -21.35 -8.55 -2.11
N CYS A 242 -21.73 -9.72 -1.59
CA CYS A 242 -22.92 -10.43 -2.04
C CYS A 242 -24.24 -9.77 -1.59
N SER A 243 -24.30 -9.31 -0.34
CA SER A 243 -25.52 -8.71 0.24
C SER A 243 -25.63 -7.21 0.04
N GLN A 244 -24.54 -6.54 -0.35
CA GLN A 244 -24.41 -5.08 -0.41
C GLN A 244 -24.72 -4.37 0.93
N SER A 245 -24.66 -5.09 2.04
CA SER A 245 -24.84 -4.51 3.38
C SER A 245 -23.50 -3.97 3.91
N PHE A 246 -23.29 -2.67 3.72
CA PHE A 246 -22.07 -1.99 4.17
C PHE A 246 -22.00 -1.72 5.67
N GLN A 247 -23.06 -2.02 6.43
CA GLN A 247 -23.06 -1.94 7.90
C GLN A 247 -21.97 -2.85 8.50
N LEU A 248 -21.73 -3.99 7.84
CA LEU A 248 -20.73 -4.97 8.23
C LEU A 248 -19.28 -4.46 8.07
N MET A 249 -19.03 -3.40 7.30
CA MET A 249 -17.69 -2.81 7.18
C MET A 249 -17.16 -2.27 8.51
N ARG A 250 -18.04 -2.01 9.49
CA ARG A 250 -17.64 -1.59 10.85
C ARG A 250 -16.80 -2.65 11.58
N TYR A 251 -16.84 -3.91 11.13
CA TYR A 251 -16.08 -5.00 11.76
C TYR A 251 -14.70 -5.25 11.13
N LEU A 252 -14.41 -4.71 9.93
CA LEU A 252 -13.11 -4.87 9.26
C LEU A 252 -11.90 -4.31 10.05
N PRO A 253 -12.00 -3.15 10.75
CA PRO A 253 -10.89 -2.60 11.50
C PRO A 253 -10.40 -3.45 12.69
N PHE A 254 -11.14 -4.49 13.09
CA PHE A 254 -10.74 -5.33 14.22
C PHE A 254 -9.66 -6.37 13.85
N LEU A 255 -9.53 -6.73 12.57
CA LEU A 255 -8.49 -7.66 12.11
C LEU A 255 -7.07 -7.11 12.37
N PRO A 256 -6.70 -5.89 11.97
CA PRO A 256 -5.41 -5.29 12.34
C PRO A 256 -5.15 -5.25 13.84
N VAL A 257 -6.20 -5.05 14.63
CA VAL A 257 -6.10 -4.95 16.08
C VAL A 257 -5.80 -6.32 16.69
N SER A 258 -6.45 -7.40 16.23
CA SER A 258 -6.13 -8.75 16.69
C SER A 258 -4.69 -9.14 16.31
N PHE A 259 -4.24 -8.77 15.10
CA PHE A 259 -2.85 -9.00 14.67
C PHE A 259 -1.81 -8.26 15.52
N HIS A 260 -2.12 -7.04 15.98
CA HIS A 260 -1.25 -6.34 16.93
C HIS A 260 -1.14 -7.09 18.25
N LEU A 261 -2.26 -7.54 18.81
CA LEU A 261 -2.26 -8.24 20.10
C LEU A 261 -1.48 -9.57 20.03
N LEU A 262 -1.50 -10.24 18.89
CA LEU A 262 -0.86 -11.55 18.70
C LEU A 262 0.62 -11.44 18.31
N PHE A 263 0.97 -10.56 17.37
CA PHE A 263 2.31 -10.56 16.73
C PHE A 263 3.16 -9.32 17.00
N ALA A 264 2.70 -8.36 17.82
CA ALA A 264 3.52 -7.19 18.12
C ALA A 264 4.85 -7.60 18.76
N ALA A 265 5.96 -7.14 18.15
CA ALA A 265 7.31 -7.36 18.60
C ALA A 265 8.14 -6.06 18.64
N SER A 266 9.23 -6.07 19.41
CA SER A 266 10.15 -4.91 19.49
C SER A 266 11.05 -4.77 18.26
N SER A 267 11.27 -5.86 17.52
CA SER A 267 12.04 -5.92 16.28
C SER A 267 11.20 -6.51 15.15
N ILE A 268 10.89 -5.71 14.12
CA ILE A 268 10.16 -6.17 12.93
C ILE A 268 11.19 -6.44 11.82
N PRO A 269 11.08 -7.55 11.07
CA PRO A 269 11.80 -7.72 9.80
C PRO A 269 11.32 -6.70 8.75
N ARG A 270 12.01 -6.64 7.60
CA ARG A 270 11.57 -5.78 6.48
C ARG A 270 10.26 -6.33 5.92
N LEU A 271 9.22 -5.50 5.95
CA LEU A 271 7.91 -5.85 5.39
C LEU A 271 7.99 -5.89 3.87
N THR A 272 7.38 -6.90 3.28
CA THR A 272 7.19 -7.04 1.83
C THR A 272 5.81 -6.52 1.43
N TYR A 273 5.72 -5.92 0.24
CA TYR A 273 4.42 -5.52 -0.31
C TYR A 273 3.60 -6.76 -0.66
N PRO A 274 2.27 -6.76 -0.43
CA PRO A 274 1.43 -7.90 -0.74
C PRO A 274 1.34 -8.14 -2.24
N HIS A 275 1.86 -9.28 -2.69
CA HIS A 275 1.76 -9.71 -4.09
C HIS A 275 1.14 -11.11 -4.21
N SER A 276 1.10 -11.89 -3.12
CA SER A 276 0.74 -13.31 -3.15
C SER A 276 -0.65 -13.55 -3.76
N GLN A 277 -1.66 -12.82 -3.29
CA GLN A 277 -3.05 -12.99 -3.75
C GLN A 277 -3.20 -12.61 -5.22
N HIS A 278 -2.61 -11.50 -5.65
CA HIS A 278 -2.70 -11.06 -7.04
C HIS A 278 -1.99 -12.02 -7.99
N GLU A 279 -0.81 -12.52 -7.60
CA GLU A 279 -0.07 -13.51 -8.36
C GLU A 279 -0.83 -14.84 -8.44
N ALA A 280 -1.38 -15.32 -7.33
CA ALA A 280 -2.18 -16.54 -7.27
C ALA A 280 -3.44 -16.44 -8.14
N LEU A 281 -4.18 -15.34 -8.04
CA LEU A 281 -5.37 -15.08 -8.88
C LEU A 281 -5.00 -15.01 -10.36
N SER A 282 -3.92 -14.28 -10.71
CA SER A 282 -3.47 -14.17 -12.10
C SER A 282 -3.06 -15.53 -12.69
N LYS A 283 -2.33 -16.35 -11.92
CA LYS A 283 -1.98 -17.73 -12.31
C LYS A 283 -3.24 -18.58 -12.48
N LEU A 284 -4.17 -18.51 -11.53
CA LEU A 284 -5.42 -19.27 -11.58
C LEU A 284 -6.27 -18.89 -12.81
N THR A 285 -6.46 -17.59 -13.07
CA THR A 285 -7.19 -17.10 -14.24
C THR A 285 -6.50 -17.53 -15.55
N GLN A 286 -5.16 -17.42 -15.61
CA GLN A 286 -4.39 -17.90 -16.77
C GLN A 286 -4.59 -19.40 -16.99
N MET A 287 -4.48 -20.21 -15.93
CA MET A 287 -4.69 -21.66 -16.01
C MET A 287 -6.12 -22.01 -16.45
N HIS A 288 -7.13 -21.32 -15.93
CA HIS A 288 -8.51 -21.50 -16.36
C HIS A 288 -8.69 -21.21 -17.85
N HIS A 289 -8.15 -20.10 -18.36
CA HIS A 289 -8.23 -19.78 -19.78
C HIS A 289 -7.52 -20.82 -20.67
N LEU A 290 -6.40 -21.39 -20.22
CA LEU A 290 -5.74 -22.47 -20.96
C LEU A 290 -6.62 -23.72 -21.01
N VAL A 291 -7.22 -24.11 -19.88
CA VAL A 291 -8.15 -25.25 -19.81
C VAL A 291 -9.38 -25.01 -20.69
N ASP A 292 -9.96 -23.82 -20.65
CA ASP A 292 -11.10 -23.45 -21.51
C ASP A 292 -10.72 -23.49 -23.00
N SER A 293 -9.52 -23.02 -23.34
CA SER A 293 -8.99 -23.11 -24.70
C SER A 293 -8.82 -24.58 -25.13
N MET A 294 -8.29 -25.45 -24.27
CA MET A 294 -8.16 -26.88 -24.56
C MET A 294 -9.52 -27.53 -24.78
N ILE A 295 -10.50 -27.26 -23.90
CA ILE A 295 -11.86 -27.81 -24.00
C ILE A 295 -12.56 -27.30 -25.26
N SER A 296 -12.35 -26.04 -25.64
CA SER A 296 -12.87 -25.49 -26.88
C SER A 296 -12.22 -26.06 -28.15
N GLY A 297 -11.05 -26.70 -28.03
CA GLY A 297 -10.42 -27.49 -29.09
C GLY A 297 -10.95 -28.92 -29.22
N ILE A 298 -11.65 -29.45 -28.21
CA ILE A 298 -12.19 -30.83 -28.23
C ILE A 298 -13.38 -30.91 -29.20
N ALA A 299 -13.48 -32.00 -29.96
CA ALA A 299 -14.60 -32.29 -30.85
C ALA A 299 -15.95 -32.18 -30.10
N PRO A 300 -17.02 -31.64 -30.73
CA PRO A 300 -18.30 -31.37 -30.06
C PRO A 300 -18.92 -32.59 -29.37
N ASN A 301 -18.76 -33.77 -29.97
CA ASN A 301 -19.31 -35.04 -29.46
C ASN A 301 -18.72 -35.42 -28.10
N SER A 302 -17.40 -35.21 -27.93
CA SER A 302 -16.68 -35.51 -26.70
C SER A 302 -16.81 -34.39 -25.67
N ARG A 303 -16.99 -33.13 -26.11
CA ARG A 303 -17.08 -31.96 -25.23
C ARG A 303 -18.27 -32.01 -24.27
N SER A 304 -19.42 -32.57 -24.70
CA SER A 304 -20.63 -32.66 -23.86
C SER A 304 -20.42 -33.43 -22.55
N ARG A 305 -19.41 -34.31 -22.49
CA ARG A 305 -19.09 -35.16 -21.34
C ARG A 305 -17.93 -34.62 -20.49
N VAL A 306 -17.26 -33.57 -20.95
CA VAL A 306 -16.03 -33.06 -20.33
C VAL A 306 -16.36 -31.80 -19.53
N ARG A 307 -16.42 -31.95 -18.20
CA ARG A 307 -16.43 -30.78 -17.30
C ARG A 307 -15.01 -30.30 -17.04
N PRO A 308 -14.76 -28.98 -16.93
CA PRO A 308 -13.42 -28.44 -16.68
C PRO A 308 -12.71 -29.02 -15.44
N GLN A 309 -13.44 -29.24 -14.35
CA GLN A 309 -12.89 -29.82 -13.12
C GLN A 309 -12.47 -31.28 -13.30
N SER A 310 -13.35 -32.12 -13.86
CA SER A 310 -13.04 -33.54 -14.13
C SER A 310 -11.91 -33.69 -15.16
N PHE A 311 -11.88 -32.84 -16.18
CA PHE A 311 -10.81 -32.81 -17.17
C PHE A 311 -9.44 -32.56 -16.54
N THR A 312 -9.37 -31.57 -15.64
CA THR A 312 -8.11 -31.16 -15.01
C THR A 312 -7.59 -32.22 -14.03
N LEU A 313 -8.48 -32.86 -13.27
CA LEU A 313 -8.09 -33.85 -12.25
C LEU A 313 -7.81 -35.25 -12.82
N GLU A 314 -8.56 -35.68 -13.85
CA GLU A 314 -8.55 -37.08 -14.29
C GLU A 314 -7.81 -37.28 -15.63
N ALA A 315 -7.95 -36.34 -16.57
CA ALA A 315 -7.48 -36.55 -17.96
C ALA A 315 -6.21 -35.78 -18.29
N LEU A 316 -6.05 -34.55 -17.79
CA LEU A 316 -4.98 -33.64 -18.20
C LEU A 316 -3.58 -34.19 -17.89
N CYS A 317 -3.38 -34.75 -16.69
CA CYS A 317 -2.09 -35.33 -16.30
C CYS A 317 -1.69 -36.52 -17.20
N LEU A 318 -2.62 -37.42 -17.49
CA LEU A 318 -2.39 -38.57 -18.36
C LEU A 318 -2.14 -38.14 -19.81
N LEU A 319 -2.87 -37.12 -20.29
CA LEU A 319 -2.69 -36.57 -21.62
C LEU A 319 -1.31 -35.91 -21.79
N LEU A 320 -0.81 -35.22 -20.75
CA LEU A 320 0.54 -34.64 -20.75
C LEU A 320 1.63 -35.71 -20.83
N GLU A 321 1.45 -36.86 -20.17
CA GLU A 321 2.39 -37.99 -20.28
C GLU A 321 2.42 -38.59 -21.69
N ILE A 322 1.26 -38.64 -22.37
CA ILE A 322 1.17 -39.14 -23.75
C ILE A 322 1.79 -38.13 -24.73
N ILE A 323 1.52 -36.83 -24.56
CA ILE A 323 1.97 -35.78 -25.48
C ILE A 323 3.47 -35.47 -25.30
N SER A 324 4.00 -35.59 -24.09
CA SER A 324 5.41 -35.33 -23.77
C SER A 324 6.13 -36.60 -23.29
N PRO A 325 6.28 -37.61 -24.16
CA PRO A 325 7.04 -38.80 -23.78
C PRO A 325 8.48 -38.40 -23.46
N LYS A 326 9.04 -38.96 -22.40
CA LYS A 326 10.46 -38.81 -22.08
C LYS A 326 11.29 -39.57 -23.12
N LEU A 327 11.50 -38.95 -24.28
CA LEU A 327 12.40 -39.49 -25.29
C LEU A 327 13.82 -39.50 -24.70
N ARG A 328 14.36 -40.69 -24.47
CA ARG A 328 15.79 -40.81 -24.16
C ARG A 328 16.55 -40.33 -25.39
N PRO A 329 17.55 -39.45 -25.24
CA PRO A 329 18.39 -39.07 -26.37
C PRO A 329 19.07 -40.33 -26.89
N VAL A 330 18.64 -40.80 -28.05
CA VAL A 330 19.25 -41.95 -28.73
C VAL A 330 20.56 -41.47 -29.34
N ASN A 331 21.59 -42.31 -29.28
CA ASN A 331 22.90 -42.01 -29.85
C ASN A 331 22.75 -41.70 -31.35
N THR A 332 23.18 -40.51 -31.78
CA THR A 332 23.04 -39.99 -33.15
C THR A 332 23.72 -40.86 -34.21
N GLN A 333 24.55 -41.80 -33.79
CA GLN A 333 25.21 -42.80 -34.63
C GLN A 333 24.26 -43.91 -35.13
N LEU A 334 23.08 -44.07 -34.51
CA LEU A 334 22.07 -45.09 -34.88
C LEU A 334 21.01 -44.59 -35.88
N TYR A 335 21.04 -43.31 -36.26
CA TYR A 335 20.11 -42.78 -37.26
C TYR A 335 20.36 -43.37 -38.64
N SER A 336 19.29 -43.78 -39.31
CA SER A 336 19.32 -44.13 -40.74
C SER A 336 19.76 -42.92 -41.57
N GLN A 337 20.32 -43.13 -42.77
CA GLN A 337 20.74 -42.03 -43.65
C GLN A 337 19.59 -41.05 -43.97
N LYS A 338 18.33 -41.53 -43.96
CA LYS A 338 17.12 -40.70 -44.14
C LYS A 338 16.71 -39.88 -42.91
N GLU A 339 17.22 -40.22 -41.74
CA GLU A 339 16.90 -39.56 -40.46
C GLU A 339 18.01 -38.58 -40.03
N LYS A 340 19.10 -38.50 -40.79
CA LYS A 340 20.21 -37.56 -40.59
C LYS A 340 20.09 -36.27 -41.41
N GLU A 341 19.21 -36.23 -42.41
CA GLU A 341 18.74 -35.00 -43.06
C GLU A 341 17.64 -34.36 -42.22
#